data_AF-X1H587-F1
#
_entry.id   AF-X1H587-F1
#
_cell.length_a   1.000
_cell.length_b   1.000
_cell.length_c   1.000
_cell.angle_alpha   90.00
_cell.angle_beta   90.00
_cell.angle_gamma   90.00
#
_symmetry.space_group_name_H-M   'P 1'
#
loop_
_entity.id
_entity.type
_entity.pdbx_description
1 polymer ?
#
loop_
_entity_poly.entity_id
_entity_poly.type
_entity_poly.pdbx_seq_one_letter_code
_entity_poly.pdbx_strand_id
1 'polypeptide(L)'
;IPEDQFNDADTLASEVASLLSLATCSMVTKFGYEFKNTKPETKVNAVFGQLLYFRPLIDTKNGSSIRRFLELTWPAYHSLKTYRKFNIAFQYFVWSQLNEEPIELSLVTTFVLYENLKHTFAIKQGYPFINGFFRPHGATTSKARTKGFKELLQEMFNAVRMTPNLDAIISLRNELIHSGISKLSLPKYIDIYTECHDILREYLLKLLQYTGPYFPYSSPNKPAVI
;
A
#
# COMPACT_ATOMS: atom_id res chain seq x y z
N ILE A 1 4.88 30.62 15.84
CA ILE A 1 3.68 29.88 15.38
C ILE A 1 3.08 29.26 16.63
N PRO A 2 1.79 29.46 16.94
CA PRO A 2 1.13 28.76 18.05
C PRO A 2 1.37 27.25 17.95
N GLU A 3 1.56 26.57 19.07
CA GLU A 3 1.92 25.14 19.11
C GLU A 3 0.91 24.26 18.33
N ASP A 4 -0.37 24.60 18.41
CA ASP A 4 -1.44 23.93 17.67
C ASP A 4 -1.27 24.06 16.14
N GLN A 5 -0.96 25.26 15.66
CA GLN A 5 -0.72 25.50 14.22
C GLN A 5 0.54 24.78 13.71
N PHE A 6 1.54 24.61 14.58
CA PHE A 6 2.73 23.84 14.25
C PHE A 6 2.40 22.35 14.12
N ASN A 7 1.66 21.78 15.08
CA ASN A 7 1.26 20.38 15.06
C ASN A 7 0.36 20.04 13.87
N ASP A 8 -0.53 20.96 13.48
CA ASP A 8 -1.37 20.80 12.28
C ASP A 8 -0.54 20.80 11.01
N ALA A 9 0.41 21.74 10.87
CA ALA A 9 1.34 21.77 9.74
C ALA A 9 2.25 20.54 9.71
N ASP A 10 2.67 20.05 10.88
CA ASP A 10 3.52 18.88 11.06
C ASP A 10 2.83 17.61 10.53
N THR A 11 1.56 17.46 10.88
CA THR A 11 0.66 16.38 10.47
C THR A 11 0.37 16.45 8.97
N LEU A 12 0.00 17.64 8.47
CA LEU A 12 -0.26 17.87 7.05
C LEU A 12 0.95 17.47 6.19
N ALA A 13 2.15 17.89 6.57
CA ALA A 13 3.38 17.56 5.85
C ALA A 13 3.62 16.04 5.79
N SER A 14 3.35 15.32 6.89
CA SER A 14 3.53 13.87 6.97
C SER A 14 2.52 13.12 6.10
N GLU A 15 1.28 13.61 6.03
CA GLU A 15 0.20 13.02 5.24
C GLU A 15 0.38 13.27 3.74
N VAL A 16 0.79 14.48 3.37
CA VAL A 16 1.18 14.80 2.00
C VAL A 16 2.38 13.95 1.59
N ALA A 17 3.40 13.79 2.44
CA ALA A 17 4.54 12.92 2.17
C ALA A 17 4.13 11.45 1.95
N SER A 18 3.17 10.96 2.74
CA SER A 18 2.60 9.61 2.59
C SER A 18 1.90 9.42 1.24
N LEU A 19 1.06 10.37 0.83
CA LEU A 19 0.38 10.34 -0.48
C LEU A 19 1.38 10.50 -1.64
N LEU A 20 2.38 11.37 -1.49
CA LEU A 20 3.45 11.53 -2.47
C LEU A 20 4.29 10.27 -2.62
N SER A 21 4.57 9.56 -1.52
CA SER A 21 5.27 8.27 -1.56
C SER A 21 4.52 7.26 -2.41
N LEU A 22 3.19 7.17 -2.25
CA LEU A 22 2.34 6.33 -3.07
C LEU A 22 2.34 6.78 -4.55
N ALA A 23 2.12 8.07 -4.81
CA ALA A 23 2.04 8.64 -6.15
C ALA A 23 3.31 8.43 -6.99
N THR A 24 4.46 8.60 -6.34
CA THR A 24 5.78 8.52 -6.96
C THR A 24 6.39 7.12 -6.87
N CYS A 25 5.76 6.18 -6.15
CA CYS A 25 6.34 4.89 -5.77
C CYS A 25 7.77 5.04 -5.20
N SER A 26 8.01 6.12 -4.44
CA SER A 26 9.32 6.53 -3.94
C SER A 26 9.26 6.78 -2.43
N MET A 27 10.37 6.61 -1.71
CA MET A 27 10.41 7.02 -0.30
C MET A 27 10.30 8.54 -0.23
N VAL A 28 9.14 9.09 0.11
CA VAL A 28 8.97 10.51 0.45
C VAL A 28 8.62 10.56 1.92
N THR A 29 9.63 10.71 2.76
CA THR A 29 9.47 10.66 4.22
C THR A 29 9.86 11.98 4.82
N LYS A 30 9.06 12.44 5.76
CA LYS A 30 9.46 13.56 6.62
C LYS A 30 10.58 13.11 7.56
N PHE A 31 11.67 13.84 7.56
CA PHE A 31 12.86 13.59 8.36
C PHE A 31 13.18 14.84 9.19
N GLY A 32 13.29 14.71 10.50
CA GLY A 32 13.68 15.82 11.38
C GLY A 32 14.79 15.41 12.32
N TYR A 33 15.69 16.34 12.64
CA TYR A 33 16.75 16.12 13.63
C TYR A 33 16.60 17.10 14.79
N GLU A 34 16.79 16.61 16.01
CA GLU A 34 16.88 17.42 17.22
C GLU A 34 18.30 17.34 17.76
N PHE A 35 19.01 18.47 17.73
CA PHE A 35 20.36 18.55 18.27
C PHE A 35 20.30 18.80 19.77
N LYS A 36 20.62 17.77 20.57
CA LYS A 36 20.85 17.92 22.01
C LYS A 36 21.93 18.98 22.21
N ASN A 37 21.58 20.09 22.88
CA ASN A 37 22.38 21.30 23.19
C ASN A 37 22.13 22.55 22.33
N THR A 38 21.17 22.52 21.42
CA THR A 38 20.58 23.75 20.84
C THR A 38 19.22 23.98 21.50
N LYS A 39 18.74 25.24 21.55
CA LYS A 39 17.45 25.55 22.17
C LYS A 39 16.37 24.57 21.66
N PRO A 40 15.42 24.13 22.52
CA PRO A 40 14.39 23.14 22.16
C PRO A 40 13.51 23.54 20.95
N GLU A 41 13.63 24.79 20.52
CA GLU A 41 12.94 25.39 19.37
C GLU A 41 13.64 25.14 18.03
N THR A 42 14.86 24.58 18.01
CA THR A 42 15.65 24.35 16.78
C THR A 42 15.36 22.97 16.18
N LYS A 43 14.08 22.64 15.98
CA LYS A 43 13.67 21.47 15.20
C LYS A 43 13.81 21.79 13.72
N VAL A 44 14.77 21.15 13.05
CA VAL A 44 14.84 21.21 11.58
C VAL A 44 14.01 20.08 11.03
N ASN A 45 12.85 20.41 10.49
CA ASN A 45 12.00 19.50 9.74
C ASN A 45 12.39 19.58 8.25
N ALA A 46 12.81 18.46 7.68
CA ALA A 46 13.05 18.29 6.25
C ALA A 46 12.15 17.17 5.71
N VAL A 47 12.03 17.07 4.40
CA VAL A 47 11.47 15.90 3.74
C VAL A 47 12.59 15.28 2.94
N PHE A 48 12.96 14.04 3.27
CA PHE A 48 13.94 13.26 2.54
C PHE A 48 13.23 12.39 1.52
N GLY A 49 13.68 12.47 0.27
CA GLY A 49 13.13 11.76 -0.86
C GLY A 49 14.18 10.93 -1.57
N GLN A 50 14.00 9.62 -1.74
CA GLN A 50 14.72 8.87 -2.77
C GLN A 50 13.78 8.67 -3.95
N LEU A 51 13.93 9.50 -4.99
CA LEU A 51 13.11 9.39 -6.19
C LEU A 51 13.52 8.17 -7.00
N LEU A 52 12.63 7.19 -7.08
CA LEU A 52 12.74 6.08 -8.03
C LEU A 52 11.94 6.39 -9.28
N TYR A 53 12.62 6.86 -10.31
CA TYR A 53 12.02 7.02 -11.64
C TYR A 53 11.99 5.68 -12.41
N PHE A 54 11.60 4.58 -11.75
CA PHE A 54 11.52 3.27 -12.40
C PHE A 54 10.11 3.05 -12.98
N ARG A 55 9.05 3.23 -12.18
CA ARG A 55 7.63 3.13 -12.61
C ARG A 55 6.70 3.89 -11.64
N PRO A 56 6.53 5.22 -11.76
CA PRO A 56 5.62 5.93 -10.86
C PRO A 56 4.16 5.51 -11.05
N LEU A 57 3.31 5.80 -10.07
CA LEU A 57 1.87 5.51 -10.15
C LEU A 57 1.13 6.53 -11.02
N ILE A 58 1.57 7.78 -10.99
CA ILE A 58 1.04 8.89 -11.79
C ILE A 58 2.17 9.60 -12.55
N ASP A 59 1.81 10.55 -13.41
CA ASP A 59 2.81 11.38 -14.09
C ASP A 59 3.45 12.36 -13.10
N THR A 60 4.73 12.11 -12.79
CA THR A 60 5.50 12.91 -11.84
C THR A 60 6.24 14.08 -12.51
N LYS A 61 6.33 14.11 -13.85
CA LYS A 61 6.94 15.22 -14.59
C LYS A 61 6.01 16.43 -14.64
N ASN A 62 4.71 16.19 -14.56
CA ASN A 62 3.69 17.21 -14.60
C ASN A 62 3.16 17.53 -13.19
N GLY A 63 3.49 18.71 -12.66
CA GLY A 63 3.01 19.16 -11.35
C GLY A 63 1.48 19.24 -11.24
N SER A 64 0.76 19.44 -12.36
CA SER A 64 -0.72 19.42 -12.35
C SER A 64 -1.28 18.02 -12.09
N SER A 65 -0.60 16.97 -12.54
CA SER A 65 -0.99 15.58 -12.27
C SER A 65 -0.84 15.24 -10.79
N ILE A 66 0.27 15.66 -10.16
CA ILE A 66 0.51 15.48 -8.72
C ILE A 66 -0.54 16.24 -7.91
N ARG A 67 -0.77 17.51 -8.25
CA ARG A 67 -1.79 18.34 -7.59
C ARG A 67 -3.16 17.67 -7.67
N ARG A 68 -3.57 17.26 -8.86
CA ARG A 68 -4.86 16.57 -9.08
C ARG A 68 -4.97 15.29 -8.27
N PHE A 69 -3.89 14.49 -8.22
CA PHE A 69 -3.86 13.28 -7.40
C PHE A 69 -4.09 13.59 -5.92
N LEU A 70 -3.37 14.56 -5.37
CA LEU A 70 -3.52 14.97 -3.98
C LEU A 70 -4.95 15.46 -3.70
N GLU A 71 -5.46 16.39 -4.52
CA GLU A 71 -6.80 16.96 -4.34
C GLU A 71 -7.92 15.89 -4.42
N LEU A 72 -7.83 14.94 -5.35
CA LEU A 72 -8.84 13.88 -5.50
C LEU A 72 -8.78 12.83 -4.40
N THR A 73 -7.58 12.46 -3.94
CA THR A 73 -7.40 11.39 -2.96
C THR A 73 -7.52 11.86 -1.51
N TRP A 74 -7.35 13.16 -1.25
CA TRP A 74 -7.30 13.74 0.09
C TRP A 74 -8.50 13.36 0.98
N PRO A 75 -9.77 13.48 0.54
CA PRO A 75 -10.91 13.19 1.40
C PRO A 75 -10.98 11.71 1.81
N ALA A 76 -10.76 10.81 0.85
CA ALA A 76 -10.77 9.37 1.09
C ALA A 76 -9.58 8.95 1.97
N TYR A 77 -8.38 9.47 1.68
CA TYR A 77 -7.19 9.25 2.48
C TYR A 77 -7.44 9.63 3.94
N HIS A 78 -7.92 10.85 4.19
CA HIS A 78 -8.13 11.35 5.54
C HIS A 78 -9.14 10.49 6.33
N SER A 79 -10.19 10.02 5.67
CA SER A 79 -11.21 9.15 6.30
C SER A 79 -10.71 7.73 6.59
N LEU A 80 -9.73 7.23 5.83
CA LEU A 80 -9.29 5.83 5.88
C LEU A 80 -7.92 5.63 6.54
N LYS A 81 -7.05 6.65 6.60
CA LYS A 81 -5.62 6.54 6.95
C LYS A 81 -5.35 5.77 8.24
N THR A 82 -6.08 6.09 9.32
CA THR A 82 -5.89 5.49 10.64
C THR A 82 -6.36 4.04 10.65
N TYR A 83 -7.56 3.83 10.09
CA TYR A 83 -8.22 2.54 10.12
C TYR A 83 -7.52 1.50 9.21
N ARG A 84 -7.18 1.91 7.99
CA ARG A 84 -6.48 1.10 6.99
C ARG A 84 -4.97 1.05 7.21
N LYS A 85 -4.45 1.79 8.20
CA LYS A 85 -3.02 1.93 8.50
C LYS A 85 -2.20 2.28 7.25
N PHE A 86 -2.63 3.32 6.53
CA PHE A 86 -2.03 3.67 5.22
C PHE A 86 -0.56 4.06 5.31
N ASN A 87 -0.09 4.58 6.44
CA ASN A 87 1.34 4.78 6.67
C ASN A 87 2.15 3.48 6.50
N ILE A 88 1.64 2.36 7.05
CA ILE A 88 2.28 1.05 6.95
C ILE A 88 2.04 0.43 5.57
N ALA A 89 0.80 0.49 5.06
CA ALA A 89 0.46 -0.11 3.79
C ALA A 89 1.21 0.55 2.61
N PHE A 90 1.31 1.88 2.59
CA PHE A 90 2.06 2.59 1.55
C PHE A 90 3.56 2.34 1.69
N GLN A 91 4.08 2.24 2.91
CA GLN A 91 5.48 1.86 3.12
C GLN A 91 5.80 0.49 2.54
N TYR A 92 5.00 -0.55 2.83
CA TYR A 92 5.21 -1.87 2.22
C TYR A 92 5.04 -1.86 0.70
N PHE A 93 4.08 -1.10 0.18
CA PHE A 93 3.87 -0.95 -1.26
C PHE A 93 5.08 -0.34 -1.96
N VAL A 94 5.69 0.67 -1.35
CA VAL A 94 6.85 1.36 -1.90
C VAL A 94 8.09 0.48 -1.71
N TRP A 95 8.27 -0.14 -0.53
CA TRP A 95 9.39 -1.04 -0.22
C TRP A 95 9.48 -2.26 -1.13
N SER A 96 8.36 -2.89 -1.49
CA SER A 96 8.40 -4.04 -2.39
C SER A 96 8.99 -3.68 -3.77
N GLN A 97 8.99 -2.39 -4.14
CA GLN A 97 9.51 -1.86 -5.39
C GLN A 97 10.90 -1.21 -5.26
N LEU A 98 11.42 -1.01 -4.05
CA LEU A 98 12.43 0.04 -3.81
C LEU A 98 13.88 -0.35 -4.04
N ASN A 99 14.21 -1.63 -4.16
CA ASN A 99 15.60 -2.08 -4.13
C ASN A 99 15.88 -3.15 -5.18
N GLU A 100 17.17 -3.29 -5.53
CA GLU A 100 17.77 -4.45 -6.23
C GLU A 100 17.69 -5.75 -5.40
N GLU A 101 16.67 -5.86 -4.56
CA GLU A 101 16.42 -7.06 -3.77
C GLU A 101 16.05 -8.23 -4.69
N PRO A 102 16.40 -9.46 -4.30
CA PRO A 102 15.91 -10.65 -4.98
C PRO A 102 14.39 -10.62 -5.05
N ILE A 103 13.84 -11.05 -6.19
CA ILE A 103 12.38 -11.09 -6.44
C ILE A 103 11.59 -11.77 -5.33
N GLU A 104 12.21 -12.73 -4.63
CA GLU A 104 11.65 -13.39 -3.45
C GLU A 104 11.27 -12.40 -2.34
N LEU A 105 12.18 -11.48 -1.97
CA LEU A 105 11.92 -10.50 -0.91
C LEU A 105 10.86 -9.48 -1.33
N SER A 106 10.89 -9.06 -2.60
CA SER A 106 9.85 -8.21 -3.18
C SER A 106 8.48 -8.89 -3.12
N LEU A 107 8.38 -10.18 -3.45
CA LEU A 107 7.16 -10.97 -3.36
C LEU A 107 6.68 -11.16 -1.92
N VAL A 108 7.58 -11.49 -0.98
CA VAL A 108 7.24 -11.59 0.45
C VAL A 108 6.67 -10.27 0.95
N THR A 109 7.32 -9.15 0.64
CA THR A 109 6.86 -7.81 1.03
C THR A 109 5.48 -7.51 0.45
N THR A 110 5.25 -7.86 -0.82
CA THR A 110 3.95 -7.75 -1.49
C THR A 110 2.87 -8.62 -0.84
N PHE A 111 3.18 -9.85 -0.41
CA PHE A 111 2.23 -10.71 0.30
C PHE A 111 1.91 -10.20 1.70
N VAL A 112 2.89 -9.62 2.41
CA VAL A 112 2.67 -8.94 3.69
C VAL A 112 1.76 -7.72 3.51
N LEU A 113 1.90 -6.98 2.42
CA LEU A 113 0.98 -5.90 2.07
C LEU A 113 -0.45 -6.41 1.85
N TYR A 114 -0.64 -7.46 1.07
CA TYR A 114 -1.96 -8.08 0.89
C TYR A 114 -2.58 -8.52 2.22
N GLU A 115 -1.79 -9.14 3.09
CA GLU A 115 -2.22 -9.52 4.44
C GLU A 115 -2.65 -8.31 5.26
N ASN A 116 -1.88 -7.22 5.27
CA ASN A 116 -2.26 -5.98 5.98
C ASN A 116 -3.57 -5.38 5.46
N LEU A 117 -3.73 -5.28 4.13
CA LEU A 117 -4.95 -4.75 3.52
C LEU A 117 -6.16 -5.64 3.81
N LYS A 118 -6.00 -6.96 3.68
CA LYS A 118 -7.03 -7.95 4.02
C LYS A 118 -7.42 -7.88 5.49
N HIS A 119 -6.44 -7.80 6.39
CA HIS A 119 -6.67 -7.80 7.82
C HIS A 119 -7.43 -6.54 8.26
N THR A 120 -6.99 -5.37 7.80
CA THR A 120 -7.72 -4.12 8.02
C THR A 120 -9.06 -4.11 7.30
N PHE A 121 -9.26 -4.80 6.18
CA PHE A 121 -10.61 -4.96 5.62
C PHE A 121 -11.51 -5.81 6.53
N ALA A 122 -11.04 -6.98 6.96
CA ALA A 122 -11.85 -7.95 7.69
C ALA A 122 -12.32 -7.42 9.06
N ILE A 123 -11.46 -6.67 9.76
CA ILE A 123 -11.86 -5.97 11.00
C ILE A 123 -13.02 -5.00 10.74
N LYS A 124 -13.07 -4.35 9.57
CA LYS A 124 -14.03 -3.27 9.29
C LYS A 124 -15.41 -3.84 9.12
N GLN A 125 -15.46 -4.98 8.45
CA GLN A 125 -16.67 -5.74 8.23
C GLN A 125 -17.18 -6.35 9.54
N GLY A 126 -16.36 -6.42 10.59
CA GLY A 126 -16.74 -6.97 11.88
C GLY A 126 -16.60 -8.49 11.94
N TYR A 127 -15.66 -9.07 11.17
CA TYR A 127 -15.35 -10.48 11.27
C TYR A 127 -14.62 -10.79 12.59
N PRO A 128 -15.10 -11.75 13.41
CA PRO A 128 -14.40 -12.17 14.62
C PRO A 128 -13.02 -12.73 14.30
N PHE A 129 -12.00 -12.25 15.00
CA PHE A 129 -10.63 -12.77 14.92
C PHE A 129 -10.36 -13.66 16.14
N ILE A 130 -10.42 -14.98 15.95
CA ILE A 130 -10.34 -15.97 17.02
C ILE A 130 -9.21 -16.94 16.71
N ASN A 131 -8.25 -17.05 17.65
CA ASN A 131 -7.05 -17.90 17.56
C ASN A 131 -6.23 -17.68 16.27
N GLY A 132 -6.05 -16.41 15.87
CA GLY A 132 -5.24 -16.08 14.69
C GLY A 132 -5.98 -16.19 13.34
N PHE A 133 -7.27 -16.50 13.33
CA PHE A 133 -8.06 -16.64 12.11
C PHE A 133 -9.34 -15.81 12.14
N PHE A 134 -9.70 -15.22 11.00
CA PHE A 134 -11.00 -14.60 10.80
C PHE A 134 -12.07 -15.67 10.59
N ARG A 135 -13.26 -15.42 11.12
CA ARG A 135 -14.42 -16.33 11.03
C ARG A 135 -15.65 -15.58 10.53
N PRO A 136 -16.67 -16.28 9.99
CA PRO A 136 -17.94 -15.65 9.61
C PRO A 136 -18.63 -14.95 10.79
N HIS A 137 -19.55 -14.03 10.49
CA HIS A 137 -20.35 -13.36 11.51
C HIS A 137 -21.12 -14.38 12.37
N GLY A 138 -21.22 -14.09 13.67
CA GLY A 138 -21.86 -14.97 14.64
C GLY A 138 -20.98 -16.13 15.15
N ALA A 139 -19.76 -16.30 14.63
CA ALA A 139 -18.83 -17.30 15.16
C ALA A 139 -18.31 -16.87 16.55
N THR A 140 -18.61 -17.69 17.57
CA THR A 140 -18.16 -17.47 18.96
C THR A 140 -17.03 -18.41 19.39
N THR A 141 -16.79 -19.49 18.63
CA THR A 141 -15.84 -20.53 19.01
C THR A 141 -14.79 -20.80 17.95
N SER A 142 -13.68 -21.39 18.40
CA SER A 142 -12.57 -21.86 17.56
C SER A 142 -12.92 -23.05 16.65
N LYS A 143 -14.12 -23.65 16.81
CA LYS A 143 -14.61 -24.76 15.98
C LYS A 143 -15.31 -24.32 14.69
N ALA A 144 -15.72 -23.04 14.58
CA ALA A 144 -16.33 -22.51 13.36
C ALA A 144 -15.35 -22.57 12.17
N ARG A 145 -15.88 -22.58 10.95
CA ARG A 145 -15.07 -22.48 9.72
C ARG A 145 -14.28 -21.16 9.74
N THR A 146 -13.03 -21.21 9.27
CA THR A 146 -12.20 -20.03 9.06
C THR A 146 -12.44 -19.44 7.67
N LYS A 147 -12.38 -18.10 7.56
CA LYS A 147 -12.37 -17.42 6.27
C LYS A 147 -10.94 -17.43 5.74
N GLY A 148 -10.75 -18.05 4.59
CA GLY A 148 -9.43 -18.20 3.96
C GLY A 148 -8.88 -16.88 3.42
N PHE A 149 -7.58 -16.88 3.09
CA PHE A 149 -6.92 -15.73 2.46
C PHE A 149 -7.62 -15.30 1.15
N LYS A 150 -7.87 -16.25 0.25
CA LYS A 150 -8.58 -16.02 -1.02
C LYS A 150 -9.96 -15.39 -0.83
N GLU A 151 -10.73 -15.94 0.10
CA GLU A 151 -12.12 -15.53 0.37
C GLU A 151 -12.17 -14.06 0.82
N LEU A 152 -11.33 -13.68 1.79
CA LEU A 152 -11.27 -12.31 2.29
C LEU A 152 -10.69 -11.32 1.28
N LEU A 153 -9.70 -11.73 0.48
CA LEU A 153 -9.18 -10.88 -0.59
C LEU A 153 -10.25 -10.62 -1.66
N GLN A 154 -11.00 -11.65 -2.06
CA GLN A 154 -12.08 -11.48 -3.02
C GLN A 154 -13.15 -10.52 -2.50
N GLU A 155 -13.57 -10.66 -1.24
CA GLU A 155 -14.50 -9.71 -0.61
C GLU A 155 -13.94 -8.29 -0.54
N MET A 156 -12.64 -8.16 -0.22
CA MET A 156 -11.95 -6.88 -0.17
C MET A 156 -11.91 -6.17 -1.53
N PHE A 157 -11.62 -6.90 -2.61
CA PHE A 157 -11.62 -6.36 -3.97
C PHE A 157 -13.03 -6.06 -4.47
N ASN A 158 -13.99 -6.95 -4.20
CA ASN A 158 -15.39 -6.75 -4.56
C ASN A 158 -15.95 -5.47 -3.92
N ALA A 159 -15.53 -5.13 -2.70
CA ALA A 159 -15.94 -3.91 -2.01
C ALA A 159 -15.55 -2.61 -2.75
N VAL A 160 -14.51 -2.66 -3.60
CA VAL A 160 -14.11 -1.55 -4.49
C VAL A 160 -14.42 -1.86 -5.97
N ARG A 161 -15.30 -2.82 -6.25
CA ARG A 161 -15.73 -3.24 -7.59
C ARG A 161 -14.62 -3.80 -8.47
N MET A 162 -13.68 -4.53 -7.88
CA MET A 162 -12.63 -5.27 -8.59
C MET A 162 -12.87 -6.78 -8.47
N THR A 163 -12.58 -7.52 -9.54
CA THR A 163 -12.66 -9.00 -9.57
C THR A 163 -11.39 -9.60 -10.19
N PRO A 164 -10.21 -9.42 -9.57
CA PRO A 164 -8.97 -9.94 -10.11
C PRO A 164 -8.91 -11.46 -10.01
N ASN A 165 -8.15 -12.11 -10.90
CA ASN A 165 -7.78 -13.51 -10.72
C ASN A 165 -6.66 -13.60 -9.67
N LEU A 166 -6.89 -14.38 -8.61
CA LEU A 166 -5.95 -14.52 -7.50
C LEU A 166 -5.25 -15.88 -7.46
N ASP A 167 -5.56 -16.79 -8.38
CA ASP A 167 -5.11 -18.18 -8.29
C ASP A 167 -3.58 -18.31 -8.34
N ALA A 168 -2.94 -17.63 -9.29
CA ALA A 168 -1.48 -17.62 -9.41
C ALA A 168 -0.81 -16.99 -8.18
N ILE A 169 -1.36 -15.89 -7.68
CA ILE A 169 -0.86 -15.15 -6.51
C ILE A 169 -0.91 -16.05 -5.25
N ILE A 170 -2.03 -16.76 -5.06
CA ILE A 170 -2.22 -17.62 -3.89
C ILE A 170 -1.34 -18.86 -3.96
N SER A 171 -1.24 -19.49 -5.14
CA SER A 171 -0.34 -20.64 -5.33
C SER A 171 1.08 -20.22 -5.02
N LEU A 172 1.53 -19.10 -5.60
CA LEU A 172 2.87 -18.58 -5.39
C LEU A 172 3.16 -18.25 -3.93
N ARG A 173 2.23 -17.59 -3.24
CA ARG A 173 2.38 -17.26 -1.82
C ARG A 173 2.55 -18.50 -0.96
N ASN A 174 1.76 -19.55 -1.20
CA ASN A 174 1.89 -20.80 -0.46
C ASN A 174 3.19 -21.52 -0.79
N GLU A 175 3.56 -21.57 -2.07
CA GLU A 175 4.81 -22.20 -2.52
C GLU A 175 6.05 -21.51 -2.00
N LEU A 176 6.07 -20.17 -1.99
CA LEU A 176 7.19 -19.37 -1.50
C LEU A 176 7.46 -19.67 -0.02
N ILE A 177 6.40 -19.75 0.79
CA ILE A 177 6.49 -20.05 2.23
C ILE A 177 6.95 -21.49 2.48
N HIS A 178 6.56 -22.45 1.64
CA HIS A 178 6.83 -23.87 1.87
C HIS A 178 8.08 -24.40 1.17
N SER A 179 8.51 -23.80 0.07
CA SER A 179 9.58 -24.31 -0.80
C SER A 179 10.52 -23.25 -1.38
N GLY A 180 10.37 -21.98 -0.98
CA GLY A 180 11.15 -20.86 -1.53
C GLY A 180 10.94 -20.70 -3.04
N ILE A 181 11.93 -20.10 -3.72
CA ILE A 181 11.87 -19.83 -5.17
C ILE A 181 12.29 -21.00 -6.10
N SER A 182 12.43 -22.22 -5.58
CA SER A 182 13.03 -23.34 -6.32
C SER A 182 12.18 -23.94 -7.47
N LYS A 183 10.88 -23.67 -7.51
CA LYS A 183 9.94 -24.37 -8.41
C LYS A 183 9.64 -23.68 -9.74
N LEU A 184 9.49 -22.36 -9.74
CA LEU A 184 9.20 -21.59 -10.95
C LEU A 184 10.48 -21.00 -11.55
N SER A 185 10.41 -20.64 -12.84
CA SER A 185 11.47 -19.87 -13.47
C SER A 185 11.37 -18.39 -13.06
N LEU A 186 12.52 -17.68 -13.08
CA LEU A 186 12.58 -16.25 -12.77
C LEU A 186 11.56 -15.40 -13.55
N PRO A 187 11.34 -15.59 -14.87
CA PRO A 187 10.30 -14.88 -15.61
C PRO A 187 8.90 -15.05 -15.02
N LYS A 188 8.56 -16.24 -14.50
CA LYS A 188 7.25 -16.47 -13.90
C LYS A 188 7.05 -15.80 -12.54
N TYR A 189 8.11 -15.68 -11.73
CA TYR A 189 8.05 -14.84 -10.54
C TYR A 189 7.83 -13.37 -10.90
N ILE A 190 8.50 -12.88 -11.94
CA ILE A 190 8.35 -11.48 -12.42
C ILE A 190 6.94 -11.23 -12.96
N ASP A 191 6.38 -12.17 -13.73
CA ASP A 191 5.01 -12.08 -14.27
C ASP A 191 4.00 -11.92 -13.12
N ILE A 192 4.05 -12.82 -12.13
CA ILE A 192 3.10 -12.80 -10.99
C ILE A 192 3.34 -11.57 -10.10
N TYR A 193 4.59 -11.18 -9.88
CA TYR A 193 4.92 -9.94 -9.14
C TYR A 193 4.34 -8.71 -9.85
N THR A 194 4.46 -8.65 -11.17
CA THR A 194 3.89 -7.57 -11.98
C THR A 194 2.36 -7.53 -11.89
N GLU A 195 1.70 -8.69 -11.99
CA GLU A 195 0.25 -8.82 -11.81
C GLU A 195 -0.19 -8.37 -10.41
N CYS A 196 0.55 -8.75 -9.37
CA CYS A 196 0.28 -8.29 -8.01
C CYS A 196 0.30 -6.76 -7.92
N HIS A 197 1.28 -6.12 -8.55
CA HIS A 197 1.39 -4.67 -8.51
C HIS A 197 0.32 -3.95 -9.33
N ASP A 198 -0.10 -4.49 -10.47
CA ASP A 198 -1.24 -3.95 -11.21
C ASP A 198 -2.51 -3.95 -10.35
N ILE A 199 -2.82 -5.07 -9.70
CA ILE A 199 -3.97 -5.21 -8.80
C ILE A 199 -3.86 -4.25 -7.62
N LEU A 200 -2.70 -4.16 -6.97
CA LEU A 200 -2.50 -3.28 -5.81
C LEU A 200 -2.62 -1.80 -6.18
N ARG A 201 -2.08 -1.39 -7.33
CA ARG A 201 -2.18 -0.02 -7.84
C ARG A 201 -3.63 0.38 -8.05
N GLU A 202 -4.38 -0.44 -8.79
CA GLU A 202 -5.79 -0.17 -9.04
C GLU A 202 -6.60 -0.18 -7.74
N TYR A 203 -6.35 -1.16 -6.86
CA TYR A 203 -7.02 -1.27 -5.57
C TYR A 203 -6.83 -0.04 -4.69
N LEU A 204 -5.58 0.40 -4.49
CA LEU A 204 -5.28 1.55 -3.65
C LEU A 204 -5.89 2.83 -4.22
N LEU A 205 -5.87 2.99 -5.55
CA LEU A 205 -6.45 4.15 -6.19
C LEU A 205 -7.99 4.17 -6.11
N LYS A 206 -8.66 3.03 -6.35
CA LYS A 206 -10.12 2.91 -6.16
C LYS A 206 -10.52 3.09 -4.71
N LEU A 207 -9.73 2.57 -3.77
CA LEU A 207 -9.95 2.77 -2.33
C LEU A 207 -9.82 4.25 -1.93
N LEU A 208 -8.92 4.98 -2.58
CA LEU A 208 -8.75 6.43 -2.44
C LEU A 208 -9.69 7.26 -3.32
N GLN A 209 -10.62 6.61 -4.04
CA GLN A 209 -11.58 7.27 -4.93
C GLN A 209 -10.93 8.12 -6.04
N TYR A 210 -9.71 7.78 -6.45
CA TYR A 210 -9.03 8.47 -7.54
C TYR A 210 -9.69 8.11 -8.88
N THR A 211 -9.97 9.13 -9.70
CA THR A 211 -10.64 9.02 -11.01
C THR A 211 -9.78 9.56 -12.16
N GLY A 212 -8.50 9.84 -11.90
CA GLY A 212 -7.57 10.31 -12.92
C GLY A 212 -6.82 9.17 -13.62
N PRO A 213 -5.98 9.51 -14.60
CA PRO A 213 -5.09 8.54 -15.23
C PRO A 213 -4.02 8.06 -14.25
N TYR A 214 -3.62 6.80 -14.39
CA TYR A 214 -2.53 6.18 -13.64
C TYR A 214 -1.73 5.22 -14.53
N PHE A 215 -0.53 4.84 -14.11
CA PHE A 215 0.29 3.88 -14.83
C PHE A 215 0.22 2.50 -14.18
N PRO A 216 -0.27 1.46 -14.88
CA PRO A 216 -0.09 0.09 -14.46
C PRO A 216 1.40 -0.24 -14.30
N TYR A 217 1.73 -1.13 -13.37
CA TYR A 217 3.09 -1.62 -13.19
C TYR A 217 3.58 -2.36 -14.44
N SER A 218 2.72 -3.16 -15.09
CA SER A 218 3.04 -3.87 -16.34
C SER A 218 3.26 -2.94 -17.53
N SER A 219 2.67 -1.75 -17.50
CA SER A 219 2.63 -0.81 -18.63
C SER A 219 3.00 0.63 -18.19
N PRO A 220 4.23 0.88 -17.71
CA PRO A 220 4.61 2.14 -17.07
C PRO A 220 4.59 3.37 -18.01
N ASN A 221 4.51 3.15 -19.32
CA ASN A 221 4.47 4.20 -20.34
C ASN A 221 3.08 4.38 -20.96
N LYS A 222 2.07 3.60 -20.54
CA LYS A 222 0.73 3.63 -21.12
C LYS A 222 -0.29 3.88 -20.01
N PRO A 223 -0.81 5.11 -19.87
CA PRO A 223 -1.74 5.42 -18.79
C PRO A 223 -3.05 4.65 -18.99
N ALA A 224 -3.59 4.13 -17.90
CA ALA A 224 -4.91 3.55 -17.78
C ALA A 224 -5.86 4.51 -17.03
N VAL A 225 -7.15 4.25 -17.14
CA VAL A 225 -8.22 4.98 -16.42
C VAL A 225 -8.91 4.01 -15.48
N ILE A 226 -9.34 4.51 -14.31
CA ILE A 226 -9.95 3.73 -13.22
C ILE A 226 -11.47 3.59 -13.38
#